data_AF-A0A131YTD7-F1
#
_entry.id   AF-A0A131YTD7-F1
#
_cell.length_a   1.000
_cell.length_b   1.000
_cell.length_c   1.000
_cell.angle_alpha   90.00
_cell.angle_beta   90.00
_cell.angle_gamma   90.00
#
_symmetry.space_group_name_H-M   'P 1'
#
loop_
_entity.id
_entity.type
_entity.pdbx_description
1 polymer ?
#
loop_
_entity_poly.entity_id
_entity_poly.type
_entity_poly.pdbx_seq_one_letter_code
_entity_poly.pdbx_strand_id
1 'polypeptide(L)'
;MKAELGWECLSDRRHKQRLKFLYLIYYNKTGINRDIYLHKPHYTSQRCDHSCKILEYPAKTNMYANSFFPRTIKQWNRLTEKQVHSGNEEVFYSML
;
A
#
# COMPACT_ATOMS: atom_id res chain seq x y z
N MET A 1 -22.89 -8.55 -19.99
CA MET A 1 -22.73 -8.09 -18.58
C MET A 1 -21.25 -7.80 -18.30
N LYS A 2 -20.87 -6.85 -17.44
CA LYS A 2 -19.44 -6.45 -17.23
C LYS A 2 -18.47 -7.60 -16.90
N ALA A 3 -18.97 -8.72 -16.38
CA ALA A 3 -18.19 -9.94 -16.13
C ALA A 3 -17.69 -10.65 -17.40
N GLU A 4 -18.35 -10.46 -18.54
CA GLU A 4 -17.97 -11.10 -19.83
C GLU A 4 -16.68 -10.51 -20.43
N LEU A 5 -16.24 -9.35 -19.95
CA LEU A 5 -15.03 -8.68 -20.43
C LEU A 5 -13.74 -9.23 -19.79
N GLY A 6 -13.85 -10.16 -18.84
CA GLY A 6 -12.70 -10.70 -18.10
C GLY A 6 -11.97 -9.67 -17.22
N TRP A 7 -12.61 -8.53 -16.94
CA TRP A 7 -12.00 -7.47 -16.14
C TRP A 7 -12.13 -7.73 -14.64
N GLU A 8 -11.08 -7.42 -13.91
CA GLU A 8 -11.11 -7.38 -12.45
C GLU A 8 -12.22 -6.45 -11.93
N CYS A 9 -12.78 -6.81 -10.78
CA CYS A 9 -13.76 -6.00 -10.09
C CYS A 9 -13.21 -4.59 -9.81
N LEU A 10 -14.11 -3.60 -9.80
CA LEU A 10 -13.72 -2.21 -9.53
C LEU A 10 -13.05 -2.06 -8.16
N SER A 11 -13.49 -2.84 -7.18
CA SER A 11 -12.88 -2.92 -5.84
C SER A 11 -11.39 -3.27 -5.91
N ASP A 12 -11.05 -4.27 -6.72
CA ASP A 12 -9.71 -4.86 -6.78
C ASP A 12 -8.79 -3.90 -7.53
N ARG A 13 -9.25 -3.37 -8.67
CA ARG A 13 -8.53 -2.33 -9.40
C ARG A 13 -8.26 -1.10 -8.54
N ARG A 14 -9.25 -0.61 -7.78
CA ARG A 14 -9.06 0.51 -6.83
C ARG A 14 -8.11 0.15 -5.69
N HIS A 15 -8.09 -1.11 -5.25
CA HIS A 15 -7.16 -1.57 -4.24
C HIS A 15 -5.72 -1.57 -4.77
N LYS A 16 -5.48 -2.17 -5.94
CA LYS A 16 -4.16 -2.22 -6.60
C LYS A 16 -3.62 -0.82 -6.88
N GLN A 17 -4.46 0.07 -7.40
CA GLN A 17 -4.07 1.46 -7.69
C GLN A 17 -3.68 2.25 -6.44
N ARG A 18 -4.38 2.06 -5.30
CA ARG A 18 -3.98 2.71 -4.04
C ARG A 18 -2.63 2.22 -3.55
N LEU A 19 -2.37 0.91 -3.61
CA LEU A 19 -1.07 0.36 -3.26
C LEU A 19 0.03 0.87 -4.21
N LYS A 20 -0.21 0.89 -5.54
CA LYS A 20 0.73 1.45 -6.52
C LYS A 20 1.07 2.90 -6.21
N PHE A 21 0.06 3.69 -5.85
CA PHE A 21 0.29 5.08 -5.48
C PHE A 21 1.10 5.21 -4.19
N LEU A 22 0.83 4.38 -3.17
CA LEU A 22 1.64 4.37 -1.95
C LEU A 22 3.09 3.93 -2.21
N TYR A 23 3.31 2.95 -3.11
CA TYR A 23 4.65 2.56 -3.57
C TYR A 23 5.40 3.77 -4.15
N LEU A 24 4.75 4.53 -5.04
CA LEU A 24 5.35 5.72 -5.64
C LEU A 24 5.69 6.79 -4.59
N ILE A 25 4.80 7.03 -3.61
CA ILE A 25 5.09 7.94 -2.48
C ILE A 25 6.27 7.44 -1.67
N TYR A 26 6.30 6.15 -1.33
CA TYR A 26 7.39 5.54 -0.55
C TYR A 26 8.73 5.73 -1.25
N TYR A 27 8.81 5.51 -2.57
CA TYR A 27 10.06 5.69 -3.32
C TYR A 27 10.31 7.12 -3.81
N ASN A 28 9.63 8.13 -3.25
CA ASN A 28 9.78 9.54 -3.62
C ASN A 28 9.60 9.82 -5.12
N LYS A 29 8.78 9.02 -5.80
CA LYS A 29 8.44 9.18 -7.23
C LYS A 29 7.23 10.09 -7.44
N THR A 30 6.83 10.84 -6.42
CA THR A 30 5.70 11.79 -6.45
C THR A 30 6.13 13.12 -5.84
N GLY A 31 5.33 14.18 -6.02
CA GLY A 31 5.55 15.46 -5.35
C GLY A 31 5.13 15.49 -3.87
N ILE A 32 4.65 14.37 -3.31
CA ILE A 32 4.24 14.28 -1.90
C ILE A 32 5.48 13.98 -1.06
N ASN A 33 5.74 14.82 -0.04
CA ASN A 33 6.82 14.57 0.92
C ASN A 33 6.48 13.35 1.79
N ARG A 34 7.18 12.23 1.57
CA ARG A 34 6.94 10.97 2.28
C ARG A 34 7.15 11.07 3.79
N ASP A 35 8.07 11.92 4.26
CA ASP A 35 8.47 11.95 5.67
C ASP A 35 7.38 12.56 6.57
N ILE A 36 6.46 13.33 5.97
CA ILE A 36 5.28 13.89 6.65
C ILE A 36 4.24 12.79 6.93
N TYR A 37 4.13 11.79 6.06
CA TYR A 37 3.03 10.82 6.08
C TYR A 37 3.45 9.38 6.41
N LEU A 38 4.71 9.01 6.19
CA LEU A 38 5.20 7.64 6.35
C LEU A 38 6.24 7.61 7.46
N HIS A 39 5.82 7.12 8.63
CA HIS A 39 6.68 7.03 9.80
C HIS A 39 7.23 5.62 9.99
N LYS A 40 8.41 5.52 10.60
CA LYS A 40 9.02 4.24 10.96
C LYS A 40 8.19 3.55 12.05
N PRO A 41 7.99 2.22 11.97
CA PRO A 41 7.27 1.48 12.99
C PRO A 41 8.07 1.46 14.30
N HIS A 42 7.37 1.44 15.44
CA HIS A 42 7.99 1.27 16.75
C HIS A 42 8.56 -0.13 16.98
N TYR A 43 8.03 -1.12 16.25
CA TYR A 43 8.43 -2.51 16.34
C TYR A 43 8.28 -3.21 14.98
N THR A 44 9.23 -4.10 14.66
CA THR A 44 9.22 -4.95 13.47
C THR A 44 9.55 -6.39 13.87
N SER A 45 8.70 -7.34 13.49
CA SER A 45 8.94 -8.77 13.62
C SER A 45 9.56 -9.31 12.34
N GLN A 46 10.80 -9.81 12.41
CA GLN A 46 11.47 -10.43 11.25
C GLN A 46 10.72 -11.64 10.68
N ARG A 47 9.84 -12.27 11.47
CA ARG A 47 9.06 -13.44 11.03
C ARG A 47 7.77 -13.08 10.30
N CYS A 48 7.22 -11.89 10.57
CA CYS A 48 5.86 -11.53 10.12
C CYS A 48 5.84 -10.27 9.26
N ASP A 49 6.84 -9.42 9.40
CA ASP A 49 6.91 -8.12 8.75
C ASP A 49 8.01 -8.10 7.71
N HIS A 50 7.76 -7.34 6.63
CA HIS A 50 8.78 -7.00 5.64
C HIS A 50 9.59 -5.76 6.08
N SER A 51 10.77 -5.57 5.50
CA SER A 51 11.70 -4.49 5.84
C SER A 51 11.14 -3.08 5.60
N CYS A 52 10.21 -2.95 4.64
CA CYS A 52 9.57 -1.67 4.29
C CYS A 52 8.27 -1.38 5.08
N LYS A 53 8.08 -1.98 6.27
CA LYS A 53 6.89 -1.77 7.10
C LYS A 53 6.76 -0.30 7.51
N ILE A 54 5.53 0.20 7.53
CA ILE A 54 5.20 1.59 7.87
C ILE A 54 4.35 1.60 9.15
N LEU A 55 4.55 2.61 10.01
CA LEU A 55 3.70 2.80 11.19
C LEU A 55 2.24 3.03 10.78
N GLU A 56 1.33 2.25 11.36
CA GLU A 56 -0.10 2.42 11.12
C GLU A 56 -0.67 3.62 11.88
N TYR A 57 -1.57 4.36 11.23
CA TYR A 57 -2.30 5.43 11.88
C TYR A 57 -3.37 4.87 12.83
N PRO A 58 -3.43 5.34 14.09
CA PRO A 58 -4.54 5.00 14.96
C PRO A 58 -5.82 5.65 14.42
N ALA A 59 -6.86 4.86 14.20
CA ALA A 59 -8.14 5.36 13.71
C ALA A 59 -9.27 5.00 14.67
N LYS A 60 -9.96 6.03 15.18
CA LYS A 60 -11.12 5.88 16.09
C LYS A 60 -12.45 5.76 15.37
N THR A 61 -12.50 6.11 14.09
CA THR A 61 -13.72 6.08 13.27
C THR A 61 -13.49 5.33 11.98
N ASN A 62 -14.54 4.65 11.48
CA ASN A 62 -14.49 3.99 10.18
C ASN A 62 -14.24 4.98 9.04
N MET A 63 -14.71 6.22 9.16
CA MET A 63 -14.44 7.25 8.15
C MET A 63 -12.94 7.53 8.00
N TYR A 64 -12.24 7.76 9.12
CA TYR A 64 -10.80 7.99 9.09
C TYR A 64 -10.03 6.72 8.73
N ALA A 65 -10.43 5.57 9.28
CA ALA A 65 -9.81 4.27 8.97
C ALA A 65 -9.89 3.92 7.46
N ASN A 66 -10.92 4.39 6.77
CA ASN A 66 -11.11 4.19 5.33
C ASN A 66 -10.50 5.30 4.45
N SER A 67 -9.92 6.34 5.04
CA SER A 67 -9.13 7.34 4.33
C SER A 67 -7.87 6.73 3.72
N PHE A 68 -7.24 7.45 2.79
CA PHE A 68 -6.16 6.89 1.96
C PHE A 68 -5.02 6.27 2.79
N PHE A 69 -4.35 7.03 3.67
CA PHE A 69 -3.17 6.53 4.38
C PHE A 69 -3.47 5.42 5.39
N PRO A 70 -4.42 5.55 6.34
CA PRO A 70 -4.68 4.50 7.32
C PRO A 70 -5.06 3.18 6.65
N ARG A 71 -5.92 3.24 5.62
CA ARG A 71 -6.37 2.04 4.91
C ARG A 71 -5.24 1.40 4.09
N THR A 72 -4.49 2.20 3.35
CA THR A 72 -3.52 1.69 2.38
C THR A 72 -2.25 1.22 3.07
N ILE A 73 -1.81 1.89 4.15
CA ILE A 73 -0.67 1.44 4.97
C ILE A 73 -0.95 0.07 5.61
N LYS A 74 -2.16 -0.14 6.15
CA LYS A 74 -2.57 -1.44 6.68
C LYS A 74 -2.51 -2.55 5.64
N GLN A 75 -2.83 -2.23 4.38
CA GLN A 75 -2.74 -3.17 3.27
C GLN A 75 -1.29 -3.40 2.83
N TRP A 76 -0.48 -2.33 2.80
CA TRP A 76 0.95 -2.37 2.48
C TRP A 76 1.72 -3.25 3.45
N ASN A 77 1.48 -3.11 4.75
CA ASN A 77 2.15 -3.89 5.80
C ASN A 77 1.88 -5.41 5.72
N ARG A 78 0.91 -5.85 4.89
CA ARG A 78 0.59 -7.25 4.66
C ARG A 78 1.27 -7.81 3.40
N LEU A 79 1.99 -6.98 2.66
CA LEU A 79 2.74 -7.42 1.48
C LEU A 79 3.96 -8.24 1.88
N THR A 80 4.47 -9.00 0.92
CA THR A 80 5.69 -9.79 1.08
C THR A 80 6.94 -8.94 0.82
N GLU A 81 8.09 -9.39 1.34
CA GLU A 81 9.40 -8.76 1.10
C GLU A 81 9.68 -8.58 -0.41
N LYS A 82 9.30 -9.57 -1.22
CA LYS A 82 9.48 -9.55 -2.67
C LYS A 82 8.64 -8.45 -3.35
N GLN A 83 7.39 -8.27 -2.90
CA GLN A 83 6.50 -7.26 -3.48
C GLN A 83 7.02 -5.85 -3.20
N VAL A 84 7.42 -5.57 -1.95
CA VAL A 84 7.86 -4.22 -1.57
C VAL A 84 9.17 -3.80 -2.23
N HIS A 85 10.10 -4.74 -2.49
CA HIS A 85 11.36 -4.49 -3.19
C HIS A 85 11.29 -4.68 -4.72
N SER A 86 10.10 -4.60 -5.29
CA SER A 86 9.94 -4.54 -6.75
C SER A 86 10.73 -3.36 -7.32
N GLY A 87 11.39 -3.56 -8.47
CA GLY A 87 12.31 -2.55 -9.04
C GLY A 87 11.61 -1.31 -9.64
N ASN A 88 10.33 -1.42 -9.97
CA ASN A 88 9.52 -0.31 -10.44
C ASN A 88 8.02 -0.58 -10.19
N GLU A 89 7.21 0.45 -10.42
CA GLU A 89 5.78 0.48 -10.19
C GLU A 89 4.97 -0.45 -11.09
N GLU A 90 5.45 -0.79 -12.29
CA GLU A 90 4.77 -1.73 -13.19
C GLU A 90 4.98 -3.18 -12.73
N VAL A 91 6.21 -3.51 -12.35
CA VAL A 91 6.56 -4.80 -11.74
C VAL A 91 5.85 -4.96 -10.39
N PHE A 92 5.76 -3.88 -9.61
CA PHE A 92 4.97 -3.87 -8.38
C PHE A 92 3.50 -4.20 -8.66
N TYR A 93 2.89 -3.49 -9.62
CA TYR A 93 1.46 -3.62 -9.92
C TYR A 93 1.08 -5.02 -10.43
N SER A 94 1.96 -5.67 -11.20
CA SER A 94 1.71 -7.04 -11.68
C SER A 94 1.81 -8.12 -10.60
N MET A 95 2.44 -7.80 -9.45
CA MET A 95 2.53 -8.70 -8.28
C MET A 95 1.39 -8.50 -7.27
N LEU A 96 0.47 -7.55 -7.51
CA LEU A 96 -0.73 -7.32 -6.70
C LEU A 96 -1.93 -8.09 -7.26
#